data_AF-A0A2R6A8H3-F1
#
_entry.id   AF-A0A2R6A8H3-F1
#
_cell.length_a   1.000
_cell.length_b   1.000
_cell.length_c   1.000
_cell.angle_alpha   90.00
_cell.angle_beta   90.00
_cell.angle_gamma   90.00
#
_symmetry.space_group_name_H-M   'P 1'
#
loop_
_entity.id
_entity.type
_entity.pdbx_description
1 polymer ?
#
loop_
_entity_poly.entity_id
_entity_poly.type
_entity_poly.pdbx_seq_one_letter_code
_entity_poly.pdbx_strand_id
1 'polypeptide(L)'
;MEYYSHPNKLLIVHLREVAEKARELYPILDDRMKKAAYIAGAYHDFGKFTSYFQDYLKYRKKNPNSDHALLSAIVGASVAMKELDDFSSLLIFLVIWCHHSELKGLKSALEKIHDVEENLDDPNYSLILQIKDIMRNWTLIEQLVKENLEYIAEKLDIE
;
A
#
# COMPACT_ATOMS: atom_id res chain seq x y z
N MET A 1 4.54 -17.93 -7.32
CA MET A 1 4.96 -17.59 -5.95
C MET A 1 3.75 -17.06 -5.22
N GLU A 2 3.51 -17.48 -3.99
CA GLU A 2 2.40 -16.94 -3.18
C GLU A 2 2.93 -15.85 -2.25
N TYR A 3 2.13 -14.82 -2.03
CA TYR A 3 2.46 -13.71 -1.12
C TYR A 3 1.55 -13.73 0.08
N TYR A 4 2.13 -13.59 1.25
CA TYR A 4 1.43 -13.68 2.52
C TYR A 4 1.50 -12.37 3.29
N SER A 5 0.38 -11.96 3.89
CA SER A 5 0.34 -10.86 4.86
C SER A 5 0.82 -11.30 6.25
N HIS A 6 0.53 -12.57 6.58
CA HIS A 6 0.81 -13.29 7.82
C HIS A 6 1.04 -14.77 7.47
N PRO A 7 1.65 -15.60 8.34
CA PRO A 7 2.06 -16.97 7.96
C PRO A 7 0.96 -17.86 7.34
N ASN A 8 -0.31 -17.61 7.67
CA ASN A 8 -1.46 -18.38 7.18
C ASN A 8 -2.50 -17.52 6.46
N LYS A 9 -2.13 -16.34 5.95
CA LYS A 9 -3.07 -15.42 5.30
C LYS A 9 -2.48 -14.83 4.03
N LEU A 10 -3.06 -15.17 2.88
CA LEU A 10 -2.70 -14.59 1.59
C LEU A 10 -2.82 -13.06 1.65
N LEU A 11 -1.82 -12.39 1.08
CA LEU A 11 -1.75 -10.93 1.05
C LEU A 11 -2.95 -10.34 0.31
N ILE A 12 -3.29 -10.89 -0.86
CA ILE A 12 -4.38 -10.34 -1.67
C ILE A 12 -5.75 -10.44 -0.99
N VAL A 13 -5.98 -11.56 -0.27
CA VAL A 13 -7.20 -11.75 0.54
C VAL A 13 -7.22 -10.73 1.68
N HIS A 14 -6.09 -10.50 2.34
CA HIS A 14 -6.00 -9.51 3.41
C HIS A 14 -6.31 -8.09 2.93
N LEU A 15 -5.68 -7.66 1.83
CA LEU A 15 -5.88 -6.32 1.26
C LEU A 15 -7.35 -6.09 0.90
N ARG A 16 -7.99 -7.08 0.27
CA ARG A 16 -9.42 -7.05 -0.05
C ARG A 16 -10.29 -6.87 1.19
N GLU A 17 -10.12 -7.72 2.20
CA GLU A 17 -10.93 -7.65 3.42
C GLU A 17 -10.80 -6.32 4.15
N VAL A 18 -9.58 -5.75 4.20
CA VAL A 18 -9.35 -4.45 4.85
C VAL A 18 -9.97 -3.32 4.04
N ALA A 19 -9.83 -3.34 2.70
CA ALA A 19 -10.43 -2.34 1.82
C ALA A 19 -11.97 -2.28 1.94
N GLU A 20 -12.61 -3.46 1.93
CA GLU A 20 -14.06 -3.61 2.08
C GLU A 20 -14.53 -3.10 3.45
N LYS A 21 -13.86 -3.52 4.54
CA LYS A 21 -14.20 -3.03 5.88
C LYS A 21 -13.97 -1.53 6.02
N ALA A 22 -12.92 -0.99 5.40
CA ALA A 22 -12.59 0.42 5.52
C ALA A 22 -13.66 1.31 4.87
N ARG A 23 -14.18 0.94 3.69
CA ARG A 23 -15.27 1.70 3.04
C ARG A 23 -16.61 1.55 3.75
N GLU A 24 -16.81 0.46 4.48
CA GLU A 24 -18.04 0.16 5.25
C GLU A 24 -18.06 0.81 6.64
N LEU A 25 -17.02 1.56 7.04
CA LEU A 25 -17.00 2.32 8.29
C LEU A 25 -18.04 3.46 8.26
N TYR A 26 -19.30 3.09 8.50
CA TYR A 26 -20.49 3.92 8.63
C TYR A 26 -20.57 4.55 10.04
N PRO A 27 -21.18 5.74 10.26
CA PRO A 27 -22.00 6.59 9.36
C PRO A 27 -21.28 7.79 8.73
N ILE A 28 -19.96 7.89 8.82
CA ILE A 28 -19.27 9.19 8.70
C ILE A 28 -18.82 9.52 7.26
N LEU A 29 -18.76 8.52 6.37
CA LEU A 29 -18.08 8.66 5.08
C LEU A 29 -19.06 9.01 3.93
N ASP A 30 -18.82 10.15 3.31
CA ASP A 30 -19.33 10.42 1.96
C ASP A 30 -18.64 9.51 0.91
N ASP A 31 -19.10 9.54 -0.33
CA ASP A 31 -18.58 8.63 -1.37
C ASP A 31 -17.09 8.86 -1.68
N ARG A 32 -16.60 10.11 -1.54
CA ARG A 32 -15.18 10.43 -1.68
C ARG A 32 -14.38 9.81 -0.55
N MET A 33 -14.86 9.89 0.69
CA MET A 33 -14.24 9.29 1.87
C MET A 33 -14.29 7.76 1.81
N LYS A 34 -15.38 7.15 1.32
CA LYS A 34 -15.44 5.70 1.09
C LYS A 34 -14.39 5.25 0.08
N LYS A 35 -14.25 5.97 -1.04
CA LYS A 35 -13.22 5.70 -2.05
C LYS A 35 -11.81 5.86 -1.48
N ALA A 36 -11.57 6.91 -0.70
CA ALA A 36 -10.29 7.12 -0.02
C ALA A 36 -9.97 6.02 0.99
N ALA A 37 -10.93 5.62 1.83
CA ALA A 37 -10.78 4.55 2.81
C ALA A 37 -10.52 3.20 2.13
N TYR A 38 -11.24 2.93 1.03
CA TYR A 38 -11.02 1.75 0.21
C TYR A 38 -9.60 1.70 -0.36
N ILE A 39 -9.13 2.79 -0.99
CA ILE A 39 -7.76 2.88 -1.54
C ILE A 39 -6.74 2.68 -0.42
N ALA A 40 -6.93 3.33 0.74
CA ALA A 40 -6.03 3.16 1.88
C ALA A 40 -5.95 1.69 2.30
N GLY A 41 -7.09 1.01 2.49
CA GLY A 41 -7.13 -0.40 2.88
C GLY A 41 -6.53 -1.34 1.83
N ALA A 42 -6.83 -1.10 0.55
CA ALA A 42 -6.40 -1.94 -0.58
C ALA A 42 -4.89 -1.90 -0.84
N TYR A 43 -4.21 -0.81 -0.43
CA TYR A 43 -2.79 -0.59 -0.72
C TYR A 43 -1.91 -0.47 0.52
N HIS A 44 -2.45 -0.43 1.75
CA HIS A 44 -1.65 -0.17 2.95
C HIS A 44 -0.46 -1.13 3.15
N ASP A 45 -0.62 -2.35 2.66
CA ASP A 45 0.29 -3.48 2.83
C ASP A 45 0.97 -3.89 1.50
N PHE A 46 0.84 -3.08 0.44
CA PHE A 46 1.37 -3.42 -0.89
C PHE A 46 2.86 -3.79 -0.88
N GLY A 47 3.68 -3.10 -0.10
CA GLY A 47 5.10 -3.39 0.05
C GLY A 47 5.41 -4.80 0.60
N LYS A 48 4.42 -5.52 1.13
CA LYS A 48 4.55 -6.94 1.48
C LYS A 48 4.73 -7.86 0.29
N PHE A 49 4.47 -7.39 -0.94
CA PHE A 49 4.82 -8.12 -2.17
C PHE A 49 6.34 -8.20 -2.40
N THR A 50 7.15 -7.46 -1.66
CA THR A 50 8.61 -7.58 -1.76
C THR A 50 9.11 -8.91 -1.20
N SER A 51 10.11 -9.50 -1.83
CA SER A 51 10.83 -10.68 -1.33
C SER A 51 11.43 -10.40 0.05
N TYR A 52 11.88 -9.16 0.31
CA TYR A 52 12.39 -8.74 1.61
C TYR A 52 11.37 -8.91 2.74
N PHE A 53 10.10 -8.54 2.49
CA PHE A 53 9.04 -8.76 3.48
C PHE A 53 8.70 -10.24 3.61
N GLN A 54 8.58 -10.98 2.50
CA GLN A 54 8.27 -12.41 2.54
C GLN A 54 9.36 -13.22 3.28
N ASP A 55 10.64 -12.86 3.10
CA ASP A 55 11.76 -13.45 3.82
C ASP A 55 11.72 -13.10 5.31
N TYR A 56 11.39 -11.85 5.67
CA TYR A 56 11.15 -11.48 7.07
C TYR A 56 10.02 -12.31 7.68
N LEU A 57 8.91 -12.47 6.96
CA LEU A 57 7.76 -13.22 7.43
C LEU A 57 8.11 -14.69 7.69
N LYS A 58 8.88 -15.30 6.78
CA LYS A 58 9.26 -16.71 6.84
C LYS A 58 10.38 -17.00 7.84
N TYR A 59 11.43 -16.17 7.85
CA TYR A 59 12.65 -16.44 8.61
C TYR A 59 12.83 -15.55 9.85
N ARG A 60 11.91 -14.61 10.09
CA ARG A 60 11.99 -13.62 11.19
C ARG A 60 13.26 -12.76 11.19
N LYS A 61 13.89 -12.61 10.03
CA LYS A 61 15.09 -11.78 9.84
C LYS A 61 14.69 -10.37 9.41
N LYS A 62 14.55 -9.46 10.37
CA LYS A 62 14.22 -8.06 10.09
C LYS A 62 15.42 -7.34 9.49
N ASN A 63 15.20 -6.59 8.41
CA ASN A 63 16.19 -5.70 7.81
C ASN A 63 15.51 -4.40 7.34
N PRO A 64 16.26 -3.33 7.00
CA PRO A 64 15.68 -2.07 6.55
C PRO A 64 14.77 -2.18 5.30
N ASN A 65 15.00 -3.18 4.45
CA ASN A 65 14.22 -3.42 3.23
C ASN A 65 12.93 -4.21 3.49
N SER A 66 12.75 -4.74 4.71
CA SER A 66 11.51 -5.43 5.12
C SER A 66 10.43 -4.47 5.62
N ASP A 67 10.74 -3.18 5.78
CA ASP A 67 9.73 -2.16 6.08
C ASP A 67 8.90 -1.87 4.83
N HIS A 68 7.62 -2.23 4.85
CA HIS A 68 6.73 -2.13 3.70
C HIS A 68 5.93 -0.82 3.66
N ALA A 69 5.95 -0.01 4.71
CA ALA A 69 5.00 1.10 4.85
C ALA A 69 5.25 2.20 3.82
N LEU A 70 6.51 2.58 3.57
CA LEU A 70 6.84 3.66 2.62
C LEU A 70 6.48 3.31 1.17
N LEU A 71 6.90 2.14 0.69
CA LEU A 71 6.55 1.68 -0.65
C LEU A 71 5.02 1.60 -0.82
N SER A 72 4.33 1.06 0.19
CA SER A 72 2.86 0.98 0.19
C SER A 72 2.21 2.36 0.09
N ALA A 73 2.73 3.33 0.84
CA ALA A 73 2.23 4.70 0.87
C ALA A 73 2.37 5.38 -0.50
N ILE A 74 3.53 5.23 -1.15
CA ILE A 74 3.78 5.79 -2.48
C ILE A 74 2.83 5.18 -3.51
N VAL A 75 2.66 3.86 -3.51
CA VAL A 75 1.74 3.17 -4.44
C VAL A 75 0.30 3.61 -4.19
N GLY A 76 -0.17 3.58 -2.94
CA GLY A 76 -1.53 4.00 -2.58
C GLY A 76 -1.81 5.47 -2.94
N ALA A 77 -0.85 6.36 -2.70
CA ALA A 77 -0.94 7.76 -3.11
C ALA A 77 -0.97 7.93 -4.63
N SER A 78 -0.16 7.18 -5.38
CA SER A 78 -0.17 7.23 -6.85
C SER A 78 -1.51 6.79 -7.45
N VAL A 79 -2.20 5.86 -6.80
CA VAL A 79 -3.55 5.43 -7.19
C VAL A 79 -4.56 6.52 -6.83
N ALA A 80 -4.46 7.08 -5.62
CA ALA A 80 -5.30 8.20 -5.21
C ALA A 80 -5.19 9.41 -6.13
N MET A 81 -3.99 9.74 -6.63
CA MET A 81 -3.79 10.87 -7.56
C MET A 81 -4.54 10.71 -8.89
N LYS A 82 -4.82 9.46 -9.31
CA LYS A 82 -5.60 9.17 -10.53
C LYS A 82 -7.10 9.20 -10.28
N GLU A 83 -7.51 8.95 -9.05
CA GLU A 83 -8.89 8.59 -8.68
C GLU A 83 -9.59 9.64 -7.81
N LEU A 84 -8.81 10.54 -7.22
CA LEU A 84 -9.17 11.58 -6.25
C LEU A 84 -8.33 12.85 -6.56
N ASP A 85 -8.17 13.73 -5.58
CA ASP A 85 -7.36 14.96 -5.63
C ASP A 85 -6.04 14.85 -4.85
N ASP A 86 -5.16 15.83 -5.05
CA ASP A 86 -3.83 15.89 -4.44
C ASP A 86 -3.87 15.88 -2.91
N PHE A 87 -4.84 16.57 -2.31
CA PHE A 87 -4.95 16.63 -0.86
C PHE A 87 -5.37 15.28 -0.27
N SER A 88 -6.38 14.63 -0.86
CA SER A 88 -6.74 13.25 -0.49
C SER A 88 -5.58 12.28 -0.70
N SER A 89 -4.79 12.45 -1.75
CA SER A 89 -3.61 11.62 -2.03
C SER A 89 -2.52 11.77 -0.97
N LEU A 90 -2.26 13.00 -0.51
CA LEU A 90 -1.34 13.27 0.60
C LEU A 90 -1.83 12.66 1.92
N LEU A 91 -3.14 12.70 2.19
CA LEU A 91 -3.71 12.06 3.38
C LEU A 91 -3.58 10.54 3.30
N ILE A 92 -3.83 9.93 2.13
CA ILE A 92 -3.67 8.49 1.90
C ILE A 92 -2.20 8.08 2.07
N PHE A 93 -1.26 8.84 1.52
CA PHE A 93 0.17 8.64 1.76
C PHE A 93 0.46 8.61 3.27
N LEU A 94 0.00 9.62 4.00
CA LEU A 94 0.28 9.77 5.43
C LEU A 94 -0.28 8.61 6.26
N VAL A 95 -1.55 8.24 6.06
CA VAL A 95 -2.19 7.17 6.86
C VAL A 95 -1.58 5.81 6.55
N ILE A 96 -1.26 5.52 5.28
CA ILE A 96 -0.57 4.27 4.94
C ILE A 96 0.84 4.30 5.50
N TRP A 97 1.60 5.38 5.35
CA TRP A 97 2.98 5.43 5.85
C TRP A 97 3.04 5.22 7.37
N CYS A 98 2.04 5.70 8.10
CA CYS A 98 1.99 5.60 9.56
C CYS A 98 1.30 4.34 10.10
N HIS A 99 0.87 3.36 9.28
CA HIS A 99 -0.01 2.30 9.76
C HIS A 99 0.57 1.35 10.81
N HIS A 100 1.90 1.35 11.00
CA HIS A 100 2.60 0.62 12.10
C HIS A 100 3.06 1.53 13.25
N SER A 101 2.73 2.82 13.20
CA SER A 101 3.23 3.83 14.12
C SER A 101 2.12 4.80 14.54
N GLU A 102 2.46 5.79 15.35
CA GLU A 102 1.56 6.91 15.60
C GLU A 102 1.34 7.72 14.32
N LEU A 103 0.12 8.25 14.16
CA LEU A 103 -0.21 9.12 13.04
C LEU A 103 0.59 10.42 13.14
N LYS A 104 1.40 10.70 12.11
CA LYS A 104 2.22 11.91 12.05
C LYS A 104 1.45 13.07 11.43
N GLY A 105 2.00 14.28 11.53
CA GLY A 105 1.45 15.46 10.88
C GLY A 105 1.87 15.59 9.42
N LEU A 106 1.19 16.47 8.68
CA LEU A 106 1.50 16.78 7.28
C LEU A 106 2.95 17.24 7.08
N LYS A 107 3.52 17.98 8.04
CA LYS A 107 4.93 18.39 7.99
C LYS A 107 5.87 17.19 7.85
N SER A 108 5.67 16.15 8.65
CA SER A 108 6.47 14.92 8.57
C SER A 108 6.25 14.15 7.27
N ALA A 109 5.04 14.22 6.69
CA ALA A 109 4.78 13.64 5.37
C ALA A 109 5.62 14.34 4.29
N LEU A 110 5.62 15.68 4.30
CA LEU A 110 6.40 16.49 3.34
C LEU A 110 7.90 16.27 3.52
N GLU A 111 8.41 16.27 4.76
CA GLU A 111 9.81 15.92 5.06
C GLU A 111 10.16 14.53 4.53
N LYS A 112 9.24 13.56 4.67
CA LYS A 112 9.48 12.21 4.17
C LYS A 112 9.48 12.12 2.64
N ILE A 113 8.61 12.88 1.97
CA ILE A 113 8.60 12.98 0.50
C ILE A 113 9.89 13.61 0.00
N HIS A 114 10.37 14.66 0.68
CA HIS A 114 11.65 15.29 0.35
C HIS A 114 12.84 14.33 0.55
N ASP A 115 12.89 13.58 1.66
CA ASP A 115 13.87 12.50 1.87
C ASP A 115 13.86 11.47 0.74
N VAL A 116 12.67 11.10 0.24
CA VAL A 116 12.58 10.20 -0.92
C VAL A 116 13.20 10.85 -2.14
N GLU A 117 12.84 12.09 -2.46
CA GLU A 117 13.33 12.84 -3.61
C GLU A 117 14.87 12.96 -3.63
N GLU A 118 15.47 13.31 -2.48
CA GLU A 118 16.93 13.44 -2.34
C GLU A 118 17.69 12.11 -2.54
N ASN A 119 17.03 10.97 -2.30
CA ASN A 119 17.66 9.64 -2.34
C ASN A 119 17.24 8.80 -3.56
N LEU A 120 16.49 9.37 -4.54
CA LEU A 120 16.03 8.62 -5.72
C LEU A 120 17.17 8.03 -6.55
N ASP A 121 18.32 8.71 -6.59
CA ASP A 121 19.49 8.28 -7.35
C ASP A 121 20.41 7.32 -6.58
N ASP A 122 20.19 7.10 -5.28
CA ASP A 122 20.98 6.14 -4.51
C ASP A 122 20.49 4.70 -4.78
N PRO A 123 21.29 3.86 -5.46
CA PRO A 123 20.90 2.48 -5.75
C PRO A 123 20.75 1.60 -4.51
N ASN A 124 21.27 2.04 -3.35
CA ASN A 124 21.19 1.34 -2.07
C ASN A 124 20.04 1.85 -1.18
N TYR A 125 19.33 2.90 -1.59
CA TYR A 125 18.16 3.35 -0.86
C TYR A 125 17.12 2.23 -0.81
N SER A 126 16.61 1.94 0.40
CA SER A 126 15.74 0.79 0.66
C SER A 126 14.54 0.76 -0.29
N LEU A 127 13.90 1.92 -0.52
CA LEU A 127 12.78 2.05 -1.45
C LEU A 127 13.17 1.66 -2.90
N ILE A 128 14.35 2.05 -3.37
CA ILE A 128 14.83 1.72 -4.73
C ILE A 128 15.08 0.21 -4.86
N LEU A 129 15.65 -0.42 -3.83
CA LEU A 129 15.82 -1.87 -3.79
C LEU A 129 14.47 -2.60 -3.82
N GLN A 130 13.50 -2.12 -3.04
CA GLN A 130 12.14 -2.66 -3.03
C GLN A 130 11.43 -2.50 -4.38
N ILE A 131 11.54 -1.34 -5.02
CA ILE A 131 10.97 -1.10 -6.37
C ILE A 131 11.58 -2.07 -7.38
N LYS A 132 12.92 -2.23 -7.39
CA LYS A 132 13.60 -3.19 -8.29
C LYS A 132 13.12 -4.62 -8.05
N ASP A 133 12.87 -5.00 -6.79
CA ASP A 133 12.36 -6.32 -6.43
C ASP A 133 10.92 -6.55 -6.91
N ILE A 134 10.04 -5.55 -6.75
CA ILE A 134 8.68 -5.57 -7.31
C ILE A 134 8.72 -5.70 -8.83
N MET A 135 9.56 -4.90 -9.50
CA MET A 135 9.67 -4.90 -10.97
C MET A 135 10.08 -6.27 -11.53
N ARG A 136 10.94 -7.01 -10.83
CA ARG A 136 11.32 -8.38 -11.22
C ARG A 136 10.13 -9.36 -11.21
N ASN A 137 9.13 -9.09 -10.36
CA ASN A 137 7.96 -9.94 -10.18
C ASN A 137 6.67 -9.27 -10.67
N TRP A 138 6.77 -8.17 -11.42
CA TRP A 138 5.65 -7.28 -11.72
C TRP A 138 4.51 -8.00 -12.41
N THR A 139 4.78 -8.84 -13.42
CA THR A 139 3.73 -9.56 -14.17
C THR A 139 2.80 -10.36 -13.25
N LEU A 140 3.37 -11.04 -12.24
CA LEU A 140 2.59 -11.82 -11.27
C LEU A 140 1.84 -10.92 -10.29
N ILE A 141 2.51 -9.88 -9.77
CA ILE A 141 1.91 -8.94 -8.81
C ILE A 141 0.74 -8.19 -9.48
N GLU A 142 0.94 -7.73 -10.72
CA GLU A 142 -0.07 -7.04 -11.51
C GLU A 142 -1.28 -7.92 -11.74
N GLN A 143 -1.09 -9.19 -12.08
CA GLN A 143 -2.20 -10.13 -12.23
C GLN A 143 -2.99 -10.28 -10.93
N LEU A 144 -2.31 -10.48 -9.80
CA LEU A 144 -2.97 -10.59 -8.49
C LEU A 144 -3.74 -9.32 -8.11
N VAL A 145 -3.18 -8.15 -8.39
CA VAL A 145 -3.83 -6.85 -8.12
C VAL A 145 -5.01 -6.63 -9.06
N LYS A 146 -4.90 -6.95 -10.35
CA LYS A 146 -5.99 -6.82 -11.33
C LYS A 146 -7.16 -7.73 -10.99
N GLU A 147 -6.90 -9.02 -10.75
CA GLU A 147 -7.94 -9.97 -10.31
C GLU A 147 -8.64 -9.50 -9.03
N ASN A 148 -7.90 -8.81 -8.16
CA ASN A 148 -8.48 -8.23 -6.96
C ASN A 148 -9.34 -7.00 -7.24
N LEU A 149 -8.91 -6.12 -8.15
CA LEU A 149 -9.70 -4.95 -8.56
C LEU A 149 -10.94 -5.36 -9.34
N GLU A 150 -10.84 -6.33 -10.25
CA GLU A 150 -11.95 -6.89 -11.04
C GLU A 150 -13.00 -7.54 -10.12
N TYR A 151 -12.58 -8.40 -9.19
CA TYR A 151 -13.48 -8.97 -8.18
C TYR A 151 -14.25 -7.88 -7.40
N ILE A 152 -13.63 -6.72 -7.19
CA ILE A 152 -14.24 -5.64 -6.43
C ILE A 152 -15.13 -4.77 -7.31
N ALA A 153 -14.77 -4.53 -8.57
CA ALA A 153 -15.61 -3.85 -9.55
C ALA A 153 -16.93 -4.62 -9.77
N GLU A 154 -16.86 -5.94 -9.93
CA GLU A 154 -18.05 -6.82 -10.05
C GLU A 154 -18.96 -6.78 -8.81
N LYS A 155 -18.39 -6.49 -7.63
CA LYS A 155 -19.12 -6.36 -6.36
C LYS A 155 -19.61 -4.93 -6.08
N LEU A 156 -19.09 -3.95 -6.80
CA LEU A 156 -19.43 -2.53 -6.70
C LEU A 156 -20.48 -2.09 -7.72
N ASP A 157 -20.70 -2.87 -8.79
CA ASP A 157 -21.89 -2.75 -9.66
C ASP A 157 -23.15 -3.28 -8.94
N ILE A 158 -23.47 -2.68 -7.79
CA ILE A 158 -24.80 -2.68 -7.21
C ILE A 158 -25.44 -1.36 -7.66
N GLU A 159 -26.48 -1.48 -8.47
CA GLU A 159 -27.39 -0.42 -8.96
C GLU A 159 -27.65 0.72 -7.96
#